data_AF-A0A368VZL7-F1
#
_entry.id   AF-A0A368VZL7-F1
#
_cell.length_a   1.000
_cell.length_b   1.000
_cell.length_c   1.000
_cell.angle_alpha   90.00
_cell.angle_beta   90.00
_cell.angle_gamma   90.00
#
_symmetry.space_group_name_H-M   'P 1'
#
loop_
_entity.id
_entity.type
_entity.pdbx_description
1 polymer ?
#
loop_
_entity_poly.entity_id
_entity_poly.type
_entity_poly.pdbx_seq_one_letter_code
_entity_poly.pdbx_strand_id
1 'polypeptide(L)'
;MERDLKSLTSQMTLEEKSGLCSGLDFWRLIGVERLGIPSIMVTDGPHGLRKQKEGADHVGLFDSVPATCFPSAAGAASSWDRDLIEKMGQALGEECQAENVAVLLGPGANIKRSPLCGRNFEYFSEDPYLSSEMAAHHIRGVQSQGVGAMTEEQLEQILAQLNDNIELISPYLSEVR
;
A
#
# COMPACT_ATOMS: atom_id res chain seq x y z
N MET A 1 6.93 22.40 9.74
CA MET A 1 5.77 23.27 10.01
C MET A 1 4.68 22.39 10.58
N GLU A 2 4.38 22.53 11.85
CA GLU A 2 3.37 21.70 12.52
C GLU A 2 1.98 22.16 12.06
N ARG A 3 1.20 21.26 11.45
CA ARG A 3 -0.16 21.56 10.98
C ARG A 3 -1.15 21.22 12.09
N ASP A 4 -1.95 22.18 12.52
CA ASP A 4 -3.05 21.93 13.46
C ASP A 4 -4.23 21.30 12.71
N LEU A 5 -4.32 19.96 12.79
CA LEU A 5 -5.38 19.18 12.14
C LEU A 5 -6.77 19.59 12.61
N LYS A 6 -6.96 19.90 13.91
CA LYS A 6 -8.28 20.26 14.45
C LYS A 6 -8.72 21.62 13.91
N SER A 7 -7.80 22.59 13.86
CA SER A 7 -8.07 23.89 13.27
C SER A 7 -8.42 23.77 11.78
N LEU A 8 -7.65 23.00 11.01
CA LEU A 8 -7.92 22.76 9.58
C LEU A 8 -9.30 22.12 9.37
N THR A 9 -9.62 21.06 10.09
CA THR A 9 -10.93 20.38 9.98
C THR A 9 -12.09 21.28 10.43
N SER A 10 -11.88 22.20 11.38
CA SER A 10 -12.92 23.16 11.79
C SER A 10 -13.25 24.19 10.72
N GLN A 11 -12.28 24.53 9.87
CA GLN A 11 -12.42 25.48 8.76
C GLN A 11 -12.99 24.86 7.49
N MET A 12 -13.16 23.53 7.46
CA MET A 12 -13.74 22.82 6.32
C MET A 12 -15.27 22.89 6.31
N THR A 13 -15.85 23.04 5.12
CA THR A 13 -17.30 22.86 4.92
C THR A 13 -17.70 21.39 5.06
N LEU A 14 -19.00 21.11 5.12
CA LEU A 14 -19.49 19.73 5.15
C LEU A 14 -19.13 18.98 3.87
N GLU A 15 -19.20 19.67 2.73
CA GLU A 15 -18.88 19.16 1.41
C GLU A 15 -17.39 18.80 1.32
N GLU A 16 -16.49 19.70 1.76
CA GLU A 16 -15.05 19.44 1.84
C GLU A 16 -14.74 18.21 2.72
N LYS A 17 -15.42 18.06 3.86
CA LYS A 17 -15.27 16.88 4.74
C LYS A 17 -15.76 15.59 4.07
N SER A 18 -16.93 15.65 3.44
CA SER A 18 -17.52 14.50 2.76
C SER A 18 -16.68 14.04 1.56
N GLY A 19 -16.12 14.99 0.81
CA GLY A 19 -15.26 14.71 -0.34
C GLY A 19 -14.00 13.94 0.04
N LEU A 20 -13.34 14.30 1.15
CA LEU A 20 -12.14 13.61 1.64
C LEU A 20 -12.36 12.13 2.01
N CYS A 21 -13.60 11.65 2.08
CA CYS A 21 -13.93 10.23 2.24
C CYS A 21 -13.91 9.43 0.93
N SER A 22 -13.53 10.05 -0.18
CA SER A 22 -13.47 9.44 -1.51
C SER A 22 -12.22 9.85 -2.29
N GLY A 23 -11.80 9.00 -3.23
CA GLY A 23 -10.79 9.37 -4.21
C GLY A 23 -11.30 10.46 -5.15
N LEU A 24 -10.40 11.34 -5.59
CA LEU A 24 -10.67 12.31 -6.66
C LEU A 24 -10.77 11.58 -8.01
N ASP A 25 -9.83 10.67 -8.24
CA ASP A 25 -9.77 9.78 -9.38
C ASP A 25 -9.19 8.42 -8.91
N PHE A 26 -8.84 7.54 -9.85
CA PHE A 26 -8.29 6.21 -9.54
C PHE A 26 -7.02 6.24 -8.67
N TRP A 27 -6.21 7.29 -8.76
CA TRP A 27 -4.88 7.36 -8.15
C TRP A 27 -4.66 8.59 -7.29
N ARG A 28 -5.64 9.50 -7.19
CA ARG A 28 -5.49 10.74 -6.42
C ARG A 28 -6.55 10.87 -5.35
N LEU A 29 -6.13 11.34 -4.18
CA LEU A 29 -7.04 11.76 -3.12
C LEU A 29 -7.44 13.22 -3.29
N ILE A 30 -8.63 13.57 -2.83
CA ILE A 30 -9.13 14.95 -2.87
C ILE A 30 -8.26 15.85 -1.98
N GLY A 31 -7.94 17.05 -2.49
CA GLY A 31 -7.32 18.13 -1.73
C GLY A 31 -8.31 19.24 -1.37
N VAL A 32 -7.89 20.18 -0.51
CA VAL A 32 -8.65 21.39 -0.17
C VAL A 32 -7.73 22.60 -0.33
N GLU A 33 -7.69 23.13 -1.56
CA GLU A 33 -6.71 24.17 -1.97
C GLU A 33 -6.82 25.45 -1.14
N ARG A 34 -8.04 25.90 -0.82
CA ARG A 34 -8.30 27.08 0.04
C ARG A 34 -7.65 26.97 1.42
N LEU A 35 -7.46 25.75 1.92
CA LEU A 35 -6.82 25.48 3.22
C LEU A 35 -5.35 25.03 3.07
N GLY A 36 -4.78 25.07 1.86
CA GLY A 36 -3.42 24.62 1.58
C GLY A 36 -3.22 23.11 1.71
N ILE A 37 -4.28 22.32 1.57
CA ILE A 37 -4.22 20.85 1.61
C ILE A 37 -4.11 20.35 0.16
N PRO A 38 -2.95 19.82 -0.25
CA PRO A 38 -2.77 19.35 -1.62
C PRO A 38 -3.56 18.06 -1.88
N SER A 39 -3.94 17.84 -3.14
CA SER A 39 -4.28 16.50 -3.62
C SER A 39 -3.01 15.66 -3.65
N ILE A 40 -3.11 14.39 -3.26
CA ILE A 40 -1.96 13.49 -3.21
C ILE A 40 -2.19 12.28 -4.10
N MET A 41 -1.13 11.81 -4.74
CA MET A 41 -1.15 10.58 -5.54
C MET A 41 -0.83 9.36 -4.66
N VAL A 42 -1.60 8.30 -4.85
CA VAL A 42 -1.38 6.96 -4.35
C VAL A 42 -1.17 6.03 -5.55
N THR A 43 -0.35 4.99 -5.42
CA THR A 43 -0.13 4.07 -6.55
C THR A 43 0.40 2.72 -6.10
N ASP A 44 0.27 1.72 -6.96
CA ASP A 44 0.84 0.39 -6.78
C ASP A 44 2.39 0.43 -6.90
N GLY A 45 3.13 -0.58 -6.47
CA GLY A 45 2.68 -1.78 -5.77
C GLY A 45 3.80 -2.41 -4.92
N PRO A 46 3.53 -3.55 -4.27
CA PRO A 46 4.34 -4.08 -3.17
C PRO A 46 5.80 -4.46 -3.52
N HIS A 47 6.16 -4.55 -4.80
CA HIS A 47 7.52 -4.89 -5.25
C HIS A 47 7.96 -4.06 -6.48
N GLY A 48 7.48 -2.82 -6.58
CA GLY A 48 7.88 -1.89 -7.63
C GLY A 48 6.85 -0.80 -7.85
N LEU A 49 7.31 0.43 -8.11
CA LEU A 49 6.44 1.55 -8.41
C LEU A 49 5.76 1.37 -9.77
N ARG A 50 4.43 1.54 -9.83
CA ARG A 50 3.63 1.40 -11.05
C ARG A 50 2.78 2.65 -11.30
N LYS A 51 3.43 3.72 -11.73
CA LYS A 51 2.78 4.98 -12.12
C LYS A 51 2.54 5.04 -13.63
N GLN A 52 1.32 5.36 -14.05
CA GLN A 52 0.99 5.62 -15.45
C GLN A 52 1.51 7.00 -15.90
N LYS A 53 2.04 7.10 -17.12
CA LYS A 53 2.42 8.41 -17.71
C LYS A 53 1.19 9.31 -17.90
N GLU A 54 1.34 10.61 -17.71
CA GLU A 54 0.23 11.57 -17.86
C GLU A 54 -0.34 11.56 -19.29
N GLY A 55 -1.67 11.60 -19.41
CA GLY A 55 -2.40 11.57 -20.69
C GLY A 55 -2.79 10.17 -21.18
N ALA A 56 -2.56 9.13 -20.37
CA ALA A 56 -2.93 7.75 -20.69
C ALA A 56 -4.37 7.42 -20.25
N ASP A 57 -5.16 6.87 -21.17
CA ASP A 57 -6.51 6.36 -20.89
C ASP A 57 -6.44 5.21 -19.87
N HIS A 58 -7.41 5.18 -18.96
CA HIS A 58 -7.51 4.35 -17.74
C HIS A 58 -7.48 2.81 -17.92
N VAL A 59 -7.12 2.29 -19.09
CA VAL A 59 -7.27 0.89 -19.51
C VAL A 59 -5.94 0.10 -19.43
N GLY A 60 -4.86 0.68 -18.90
CA GLY A 60 -3.59 -0.03 -18.66
C GLY A 60 -2.83 -0.43 -19.93
N LEU A 61 -3.18 0.16 -21.08
CA LEU A 61 -2.60 -0.11 -22.40
C LEU A 61 -1.34 0.73 -22.72
N PHE A 62 -0.94 1.65 -21.84
CA PHE A 62 0.18 2.56 -22.08
C PHE A 62 1.30 2.42 -21.02
N ASP A 63 2.50 2.82 -21.43
CA ASP A 63 3.74 2.68 -20.68
C ASP A 63 3.64 3.25 -19.25
N SER A 64 4.11 2.46 -18.29
CA SER A 64 4.43 2.97 -16.95
C SER A 64 5.67 3.86 -17.02
N VAL A 65 5.82 4.76 -16.05
CA VAL A 65 7.12 5.35 -15.77
C VAL A 65 8.11 4.22 -15.50
N PRO A 66 9.32 4.23 -16.09
CA PRO A 66 10.34 3.25 -15.77
C PRO A 66 10.66 3.26 -14.27
N ALA A 67 10.55 2.10 -13.64
CA ALA A 67 10.79 1.91 -12.21
C ALA A 67 11.51 0.57 -11.98
N THR A 68 12.13 0.41 -10.81
CA THR A 68 12.79 -0.84 -10.45
C THR A 68 11.74 -1.90 -10.13
N CYS A 69 11.84 -3.04 -10.80
CA CYS A 69 11.06 -4.23 -10.47
C CYS A 69 11.86 -5.09 -9.48
N PHE A 70 11.45 -5.08 -8.21
CA PHE A 70 12.10 -5.86 -7.16
C PHE A 70 11.62 -7.32 -7.18
N PRO A 71 12.35 -8.25 -6.54
CA PRO A 71 11.84 -9.59 -6.31
C PRO A 71 10.48 -9.55 -5.61
N SER A 72 9.58 -10.47 -5.98
CA SER A 72 8.29 -10.59 -5.33
C SER A 72 8.44 -10.87 -3.83
N ALA A 73 7.42 -10.52 -3.03
CA ALA A 73 7.48 -10.68 -1.58
C ALA A 73 7.79 -12.12 -1.14
N ALA A 74 7.31 -13.13 -1.90
CA ALA A 74 7.64 -14.52 -1.66
C ALA A 74 9.14 -14.81 -1.80
N GLY A 75 9.77 -14.28 -2.84
CA GLY A 75 11.21 -14.41 -3.06
C GLY A 75 12.02 -13.60 -2.05
N ALA A 76 11.58 -12.38 -1.76
CA ALA A 76 12.23 -11.49 -0.81
C ALA A 76 12.20 -12.06 0.62
N ALA A 77 11.05 -12.60 1.08
CA ALA A 77 10.92 -13.27 2.37
C ALA A 77 11.82 -14.50 2.51
N SER A 78 12.13 -15.18 1.39
CA SER A 78 13.01 -16.35 1.39
C SER A 78 14.47 -16.00 1.75
N SER A 79 14.83 -14.71 1.79
CA SER A 79 16.12 -14.25 2.32
C SER A 79 16.21 -14.30 3.85
N TRP A 80 15.06 -14.20 4.54
CA TRP A 80 14.98 -13.99 6.00
C TRP A 80 15.76 -12.77 6.50
N ASP A 81 16.10 -11.83 5.61
CA ASP A 81 16.95 -10.68 5.90
C ASP A 81 16.10 -9.40 6.02
N ARG A 82 15.89 -8.99 7.27
CA ARG A 82 15.12 -7.80 7.64
C ARG A 82 15.77 -6.50 7.14
N ASP A 83 17.09 -6.42 7.19
CA ASP A 83 17.84 -5.23 6.77
C ASP A 83 17.78 -5.09 5.24
N LEU A 84 17.77 -6.22 4.52
CA LEU A 84 17.59 -6.24 3.08
C LEU A 84 16.18 -5.74 2.69
N ILE A 85 15.13 -6.19 3.39
CA ILE A 85 13.77 -5.71 3.12
C ILE A 85 13.61 -4.23 3.45
N GLU A 86 14.24 -3.74 4.51
CA GLU A 86 14.21 -2.32 4.83
C GLU A 86 14.90 -1.46 3.76
N LYS A 87 16.06 -1.91 3.25
CA LYS A 87 16.73 -1.26 2.11
C LYS A 87 15.89 -1.26 0.85
N MET A 88 15.18 -2.36 0.57
CA MET A 88 14.24 -2.44 -0.54
C MET A 88 13.11 -1.40 -0.36
N GLY A 89 12.55 -1.28 0.84
CA GLY A 89 11.56 -0.26 1.17
C GLY A 89 12.10 1.17 1.00
N GLN A 90 13.35 1.43 1.39
CA GLN A 90 14.00 2.73 1.18
C GLN A 90 14.08 3.08 -0.31
N ALA A 91 14.56 2.15 -1.15
CA ALA A 91 14.65 2.37 -2.59
C ALA A 91 13.27 2.62 -3.23
N LEU A 92 12.24 1.88 -2.80
CA LEU A 92 10.85 2.14 -3.23
C LEU A 92 10.36 3.53 -2.81
N GLY A 93 10.69 3.97 -1.59
CA GLY A 93 10.37 5.31 -1.10
C GLY A 93 11.07 6.41 -1.89
N GLU A 94 12.33 6.20 -2.28
CA GLU A 94 13.09 7.12 -3.14
C GLU A 94 12.46 7.24 -4.53
N GLU A 95 12.04 6.13 -5.15
CA GLU A 95 11.33 6.14 -6.43
C GLU A 95 9.98 6.87 -6.33
N CYS A 96 9.25 6.66 -5.23
CA CYS A 96 8.00 7.36 -4.98
C CYS A 96 8.20 8.88 -4.87
N GLN A 97 9.26 9.33 -4.15
CA GLN A 97 9.61 10.75 -4.05
C GLN A 97 9.95 11.34 -5.42
N ALA A 98 10.79 10.64 -6.20
CA ALA A 98 11.16 11.06 -7.55
C ALA A 98 9.92 11.25 -8.46
N GLU A 99 8.89 10.44 -8.23
CA GLU A 99 7.66 10.43 -9.01
C GLU A 99 6.47 11.18 -8.39
N ASN A 100 6.69 11.96 -7.32
CA ASN A 100 5.65 12.72 -6.62
C ASN A 100 4.48 11.85 -6.12
N VAL A 101 4.78 10.65 -5.64
CA VAL A 101 3.84 9.71 -5.04
C VAL A 101 3.92 9.84 -3.53
N ALA A 102 2.77 10.10 -2.90
CA ALA A 102 2.70 10.31 -1.46
C ALA A 102 2.46 9.02 -0.68
N VAL A 103 1.79 8.02 -1.28
CA VAL A 103 1.51 6.73 -0.65
C VAL A 103 1.73 5.60 -1.65
N LEU A 104 2.55 4.62 -1.25
CA LEU A 104 2.70 3.36 -1.94
C LEU A 104 1.69 2.34 -1.38
N LEU A 105 0.92 1.71 -2.27
CA LEU A 105 0.02 0.60 -1.93
C LEU A 105 0.87 -0.67 -1.82
N GLY A 106 1.26 -0.98 -0.59
CA GLY A 106 2.17 -2.07 -0.25
C GLY A 106 2.76 -1.92 1.15
N PRO A 107 3.29 -3.02 1.73
CA PRO A 107 3.41 -4.34 1.12
C PRO A 107 2.12 -5.17 1.21
N GLY A 108 2.02 -6.24 0.43
CA GLY A 108 1.01 -7.29 0.61
C GLY A 108 1.41 -8.22 1.75
N ALA A 109 0.58 -8.35 2.77
CA ALA A 109 0.91 -9.09 4.00
C ALA A 109 -0.13 -10.17 4.37
N ASN A 110 -1.01 -10.56 3.44
CA ASN A 110 -1.93 -11.67 3.67
C ASN A 110 -1.18 -13.00 3.91
N ILE A 111 -1.74 -13.86 4.76
CA ILE A 111 -1.17 -15.18 5.04
C ILE A 111 -1.47 -16.15 3.89
N LYS A 112 -0.43 -16.88 3.45
CA LYS A 112 -0.53 -17.92 2.41
C LYS A 112 -1.19 -19.19 2.93
N ARG A 113 -2.48 -19.12 3.30
CA ARG A 113 -3.24 -20.25 3.85
C ARG A 113 -3.27 -21.48 2.91
N SER A 114 -3.29 -21.24 1.60
CA SER A 114 -3.31 -22.28 0.58
C SER A 114 -2.32 -21.92 -0.52
N PRO A 115 -1.54 -22.88 -1.05
CA PRO A 115 -0.62 -22.64 -2.15
C PRO A 115 -1.34 -22.26 -3.46
N LEU A 116 -2.66 -22.50 -3.56
CA LEU A 116 -3.45 -22.25 -4.76
C LEU A 116 -3.89 -20.78 -4.93
N CYS A 117 -3.61 -19.91 -3.96
CA CYS A 117 -3.96 -18.49 -4.07
C CYS A 117 -3.09 -17.79 -5.12
N GLY A 118 -3.75 -17.21 -6.13
CA GLY A 118 -3.08 -16.59 -7.29
C GLY A 118 -2.17 -15.40 -6.97
N ARG A 119 -2.33 -14.76 -5.80
CA ARG A 119 -1.49 -13.64 -5.33
C ARG A 119 -0.45 -14.02 -4.29
N ASN A 120 -0.26 -15.31 -3.99
CA ASN A 120 0.77 -15.74 -3.04
C ASN A 120 2.19 -15.24 -3.39
N PHE A 121 2.44 -14.89 -4.65
CA PHE A 121 3.72 -14.30 -5.03
C PHE A 121 3.93 -12.89 -4.43
N GLU A 122 2.86 -12.12 -4.21
CA GLU A 122 2.88 -10.77 -3.64
C GLU A 122 2.87 -10.73 -2.11
N TYR A 123 2.67 -11.89 -1.46
CA TYR A 123 2.67 -12.02 -0.01
C TYR A 123 3.98 -12.64 0.50
N PHE A 124 4.37 -12.34 1.74
CA PHE A 124 5.65 -12.81 2.29
C PHE A 124 5.65 -14.31 2.62
N SER A 125 4.79 -14.78 3.52
CA SER A 125 4.85 -16.16 4.03
C SER A 125 3.49 -16.75 4.41
N GLU A 126 3.45 -18.06 4.65
CA GLU A 126 2.38 -18.73 5.40
C GLU A 126 2.55 -18.54 6.92
N ASP A 127 3.76 -18.20 7.37
CA ASP A 127 4.08 -17.93 8.77
C ASP A 127 3.77 -16.45 9.12
N PRO A 128 2.98 -16.19 10.17
CA PRO A 128 2.59 -14.84 10.56
C PRO A 128 3.75 -14.04 11.16
N TYR A 129 4.70 -14.69 11.86
CA TYR A 129 5.86 -14.00 12.43
C TYR A 129 6.79 -13.48 11.32
N LEU A 130 7.13 -14.33 10.36
CA LEU A 130 7.92 -13.94 9.21
C LEU A 130 7.21 -12.86 8.40
N SER A 131 5.90 -13.02 8.13
CA SER A 131 5.14 -12.03 7.35
C SER A 131 5.09 -10.67 8.02
N SER A 132 4.89 -10.61 9.34
CA SER A 132 4.84 -9.36 10.10
C SER A 132 6.21 -8.68 10.19
N GLU A 133 7.29 -9.43 10.43
CA GLU A 133 8.65 -8.87 10.45
C GLU A 133 9.06 -8.30 9.09
N MET A 134 8.81 -9.04 7.99
CA MET A 134 9.11 -8.57 6.64
C MET A 134 8.27 -7.34 6.28
N ALA A 135 6.97 -7.35 6.58
CA ALA A 135 6.11 -6.20 6.33
C ALA A 135 6.53 -4.95 7.14
N ALA A 136 6.86 -5.13 8.43
CA ALA A 136 7.28 -4.02 9.28
C ALA A 136 8.57 -3.35 8.79
N HIS A 137 9.57 -4.13 8.38
CA HIS A 137 10.81 -3.59 7.82
C HIS A 137 10.58 -2.91 6.45
N HIS A 138 9.73 -3.47 5.60
CA HIS A 138 9.36 -2.83 4.33
C HIS A 138 8.72 -1.46 4.57
N ILE A 139 7.71 -1.41 5.47
CA ILE A 139 7.00 -0.19 5.84
C ILE A 139 7.96 0.84 6.43
N ARG A 140 8.85 0.44 7.35
CA ARG A 140 9.89 1.32 7.90
C ARG A 140 10.76 1.92 6.82
N GLY A 141 11.20 1.09 5.86
CA GLY A 141 12.02 1.53 4.73
C GLY A 141 11.32 2.62 3.91
N VAL A 142 10.09 2.36 3.47
CA VAL A 142 9.30 3.33 2.67
C VAL A 142 9.05 4.62 3.46
N GLN A 143 8.59 4.49 4.71
CA GLN A 143 8.24 5.64 5.55
C GLN A 143 9.46 6.47 5.97
N SER A 144 10.66 5.89 6.00
CA SER A 144 11.91 6.64 6.24
C SER A 144 12.17 7.70 5.17
N GLN A 145 11.60 7.53 3.96
CA GLN A 145 11.71 8.48 2.85
C GLN A 145 10.56 9.50 2.82
N GLY A 146 9.73 9.57 3.87
CA GLY A 146 8.59 10.50 3.94
C GLY A 146 7.41 10.12 3.04
N VAL A 147 7.36 8.87 2.58
CA VAL A 147 6.27 8.31 1.77
C VAL A 147 5.40 7.41 2.65
N GLY A 148 4.07 7.51 2.54
CA GLY A 148 3.16 6.59 3.21
C GLY A 148 3.29 5.17 2.65
N ALA A 149 3.24 4.17 3.52
CA ALA A 149 3.07 2.78 3.11
C ALA A 149 1.70 2.31 3.61
N MET A 150 0.90 1.74 2.71
CA MET A 150 -0.42 1.19 3.04
C MET A 150 -0.39 -0.31 2.78
N THR A 151 -0.41 -1.10 3.85
CA THR A 151 -0.52 -2.56 3.72
C THR A 151 -1.76 -2.92 2.94
N GLU A 152 -1.58 -3.68 1.87
CA GLU A 152 -2.72 -4.21 1.13
C GLU A 152 -3.30 -5.39 1.89
N GLU A 153 -4.58 -5.26 2.24
CA GLU A 153 -5.43 -6.37 2.58
C GLU A 153 -6.48 -6.47 1.48
N GLN A 154 -6.44 -7.54 0.69
CA GLN A 154 -7.43 -7.72 -0.36
C GLN A 154 -8.79 -8.08 0.24
N LEU A 155 -9.61 -7.05 0.44
CA LEU A 155 -11.04 -7.19 0.69
C LEU A 155 -11.75 -8.00 -0.40
N GLU A 156 -11.26 -8.03 -1.65
CA GLU A 156 -11.82 -8.88 -2.71
C GLU A 156 -11.63 -10.38 -2.45
N GLN A 157 -10.52 -10.79 -1.83
CA GLN A 157 -10.37 -12.18 -1.37
C GLN A 157 -11.27 -12.47 -0.20
N ILE A 158 -11.44 -11.51 0.72
CA ILE A 158 -12.44 -11.62 1.78
C ILE A 158 -13.84 -11.71 1.16
N LEU A 159 -14.21 -10.93 0.14
CA LEU A 159 -15.54 -11.01 -0.50
C LEU A 159 -15.76 -12.31 -1.29
N ALA A 160 -14.73 -12.79 -1.99
CA ALA A 160 -14.75 -14.11 -2.62
C ALA A 160 -14.82 -15.25 -1.58
N GLN A 161 -14.15 -15.07 -0.43
CA GLN A 161 -14.21 -15.98 0.72
C GLN A 161 -15.46 -15.73 1.59
N LEU A 162 -16.15 -14.60 1.51
CA LEU A 162 -17.37 -14.30 2.29
C LEU A 162 -18.58 -14.97 1.64
N ASN A 163 -18.52 -15.28 0.34
CA ASN A 163 -19.41 -16.27 -0.27
C ASN A 163 -19.12 -17.70 0.22
N ASP A 164 -17.92 -17.97 0.75
CA ASP A 164 -17.49 -19.23 1.38
C ASP A 164 -17.34 -19.03 2.91
N ASN A 165 -18.45 -18.81 3.64
CA ASN A 165 -18.53 -18.78 5.12
C ASN A 165 -17.19 -19.05 5.85
N ILE A 166 -16.39 -18.02 6.12
CA ILE A 166 -15.12 -18.17 6.83
C ILE A 166 -15.44 -18.49 8.29
N GLU A 167 -15.63 -19.77 8.61
CA GLU A 167 -15.63 -20.27 9.98
C GLU A 167 -14.18 -20.46 10.43
N LEU A 168 -13.53 -19.36 10.81
CA LEU A 168 -12.32 -19.43 11.62
C LEU A 168 -12.73 -19.42 13.10
N ILE A 169 -12.35 -20.46 13.83
CA ILE A 169 -12.57 -20.54 15.28
C ILE A 169 -11.75 -19.43 15.94
N SER A 170 -12.39 -18.63 16.81
CA SER A 170 -11.86 -17.40 17.44
C SER A 170 -10.39 -17.40 17.91
N PRO A 171 -9.77 -18.50 18.40
CA PRO A 171 -8.36 -18.48 18.80
C PRO A 171 -7.38 -18.30 17.64
N TYR A 172 -7.73 -18.80 16.44
CA TYR A 172 -6.85 -18.74 15.27
C TYR A 172 -6.78 -17.34 14.67
N LEU A 173 -7.80 -16.50 14.88
CA LEU A 173 -7.80 -15.12 14.40
C LEU A 173 -6.80 -14.22 15.14
N SER A 174 -6.46 -14.54 16.40
CA SER A 174 -5.47 -13.78 17.17
C SER A 174 -4.03 -14.23 16.95
N GLU A 175 -3.83 -15.47 16.49
CA GLU A 175 -2.48 -16.04 16.25
C GLU A 175 -2.00 -15.85 14.81
N VAL A 176 -2.92 -15.57 13.87
CA VAL A 176 -2.66 -15.45 12.42
C VAL A 176 -2.79 -14.01 11.91
N ARG A 177 -3.21 -13.05 12.77
CA ARG A 177 -3.22 -11.60 12.48
C ARG A 177 -1.91 -10.91 12.85
#